data_AF-A0A0E4BTZ9-F1
#
_entry.id   AF-A0A0E4BTZ9-F1
#
_cell.length_a   1.000
_cell.length_b   1.000
_cell.length_c   1.000
_cell.angle_alpha   90.00
_cell.angle_beta   90.00
_cell.angle_gamma   90.00
#
_symmetry.space_group_name_H-M   'P 1'
#
loop_
_entity.id
_entity.type
_entity.pdbx_description
1 polymer ?
#
loop_
_entity_poly.entity_id
_entity_poly.type
_entity_poly.pdbx_seq_one_letter_code
_entity_poly.pdbx_strand_id
1 'polypeptide(L)'
;MFAQAQARRTSRSPSTAAIPHAESFVASEHFKEDITPTAPVKISWLGATFARRFAVKVEAADDTSLQTHVLNNPSNSGQILGELGARAESKLADIWCLLRLQANGESGALQTSSAPNLFFVRDGAGDLGVVDALWGGAGWEIGASQVGNQRAWTSGTRVFSH
;
A
#
# COMPACT_ATOMS: atom_id res chain seq x y z
N MET A 1 -36.44 6.08 -52.21
CA MET A 1 -37.48 5.56 -51.29
C MET A 1 -36.76 5.17 -50.00
N PHE A 2 -37.04 5.90 -48.91
CA PHE A 2 -36.85 5.72 -47.44
C PHE A 2 -35.80 4.71 -46.89
N ALA A 3 -35.04 4.95 -45.80
CA ALA A 3 -35.00 6.02 -44.80
C ALA A 3 -33.63 6.04 -44.08
N GLN A 4 -33.21 7.23 -43.62
CA GLN A 4 -32.07 7.48 -42.74
C GLN A 4 -32.41 7.12 -41.28
N ALA A 5 -31.41 6.64 -40.52
CA ALA A 5 -31.36 6.82 -39.08
C ALA A 5 -30.21 7.79 -38.75
N GLN A 6 -30.60 8.98 -38.27
CA GLN A 6 -29.70 10.08 -37.93
C GLN A 6 -28.92 9.79 -36.65
N ALA A 7 -27.60 9.89 -36.74
CA ALA A 7 -26.73 10.11 -35.59
C ALA A 7 -27.00 11.51 -35.03
N ARG A 8 -27.65 11.57 -33.86
CA ARG A 8 -27.78 12.81 -33.10
C ARG A 8 -26.40 13.21 -32.55
N ARG A 9 -25.81 14.25 -33.15
CA ARG A 9 -24.75 15.05 -32.52
C ARG A 9 -25.39 16.06 -31.58
N THR A 10 -25.10 15.93 -30.29
CA THR A 10 -24.92 16.97 -29.28
C THR A 10 -24.21 16.26 -28.13
N SER A 11 -23.10 16.70 -27.55
CA SER A 11 -22.53 18.04 -27.42
C SER A 11 -21.12 17.88 -26.85
N ARG A 12 -20.17 18.72 -27.31
CA ARG A 12 -18.91 19.11 -26.68
C ARG A 12 -18.32 18.06 -25.71
N SER A 13 -17.37 17.26 -26.18
CA SER A 13 -16.43 16.59 -25.27
C SER A 13 -15.89 17.65 -24.30
N PRO A 14 -16.10 17.53 -22.99
CA PRO A 14 -15.32 18.32 -22.07
C PRO A 14 -13.87 17.90 -22.32
N SER A 15 -13.07 18.84 -22.80
CA SER A 15 -11.64 18.76 -22.59
C SER A 15 -11.44 18.71 -21.09
N THR A 16 -11.16 17.54 -20.54
CA THR A 16 -10.61 17.40 -19.18
C THR A 16 -9.08 17.49 -19.23
N ALA A 17 -8.53 18.33 -20.11
CA ALA A 17 -7.21 18.93 -19.89
C ALA A 17 -7.35 20.02 -18.82
N ALA A 18 -7.70 19.60 -17.60
CA ALA A 18 -7.76 20.41 -16.39
C ALA A 18 -7.87 19.51 -15.15
N ILE A 19 -6.97 18.53 -15.04
CA ILE A 19 -6.67 17.90 -13.75
C ILE A 19 -5.14 18.05 -13.62
N PRO A 20 -4.62 18.69 -12.57
CA PRO A 20 -3.19 18.72 -12.35
C PRO A 20 -2.70 17.27 -12.32
N HIS A 21 -1.90 16.92 -13.31
CA HIS A 21 -1.18 15.67 -13.33
C HIS A 21 -0.24 15.68 -12.11
N ALA A 22 -0.44 14.69 -11.22
CA ALA A 22 0.41 14.34 -10.08
C ALA A 22 0.27 15.21 -8.82
N GLU A 23 -0.80 15.00 -8.05
CA GLU A 23 -0.62 15.05 -6.60
C GLU A 23 0.39 13.96 -6.23
N SER A 24 1.48 14.38 -5.58
CA SER A 24 2.51 13.46 -5.13
C SER A 24 2.14 12.96 -3.75
N PHE A 25 2.23 11.66 -3.52
CA PHE A 25 2.07 11.07 -2.20
C PHE A 25 3.35 11.31 -1.38
N VAL A 26 3.26 12.15 -0.35
CA VAL A 26 4.38 12.42 0.57
C VAL A 26 4.21 11.54 1.81
N ALA A 27 5.11 10.58 2.00
CA ALA A 27 4.97 9.57 3.07
C ALA A 27 4.93 10.19 4.47
N SER A 28 5.79 11.19 4.73
CA SER A 28 5.82 11.89 6.02
C SER A 28 4.57 12.69 6.34
N GLU A 29 3.67 12.94 5.38
CA GLU A 29 2.39 13.60 5.66
C GLU A 29 1.33 12.64 6.19
N HIS A 30 1.44 11.37 5.83
CA HIS A 30 0.43 10.32 6.03
C HIS A 30 0.81 9.35 7.16
N PHE A 31 2.05 8.87 7.17
CA PHE A 31 2.53 7.91 8.16
C PHE A 31 3.04 8.64 9.41
N LYS A 32 2.13 8.87 10.36
CA LYS A 32 2.39 9.51 11.65
C LYS A 32 1.63 8.76 12.74
N GLU A 33 2.23 8.65 13.92
CA GLU A 33 1.51 8.13 15.09
C GLU A 33 0.37 9.09 15.46
N ASP A 34 -0.85 8.58 15.40
CA ASP A 34 -2.09 9.27 15.78
C ASP A 34 -3.17 8.20 16.02
N ILE A 35 -3.68 8.14 17.25
CA ILE A 35 -4.74 7.21 17.67
C ILE A 35 -6.03 7.94 18.03
N THR A 36 -6.12 9.24 17.74
CA THR A 36 -7.30 10.03 18.04
C THR A 36 -8.51 9.49 17.25
N PRO A 37 -9.75 9.68 17.74
CA PRO A 37 -10.95 9.25 17.00
C PRO A 37 -11.10 9.90 15.62
N THR A 38 -10.41 11.01 15.37
CA THR A 38 -10.42 11.76 14.11
C THR A 38 -9.25 11.43 13.18
N ALA A 39 -8.32 10.56 13.61
CA ALA A 39 -7.18 10.16 12.81
C ALA A 39 -7.65 9.50 11.49
N PRO A 40 -7.08 9.87 10.32
CA PRO A 40 -7.44 9.26 9.05
C PRO A 40 -7.18 7.75 9.00
N VAL A 41 -6.15 7.31 9.73
CA VAL A 41 -5.77 5.93 10.03
C VAL A 41 -5.24 5.95 11.46
N LYS A 42 -5.69 5.04 12.33
CA LYS A 42 -5.11 4.92 13.67
C LYS A 42 -3.76 4.22 13.58
N ILE A 43 -2.69 4.95 13.82
CA ILE A 43 -1.32 4.40 13.87
C ILE A 43 -0.84 4.53 15.30
N SER A 44 -0.70 3.39 15.99
CA SER A 44 -0.26 3.33 17.38
C SER A 44 1.25 3.25 17.53
N TRP A 45 1.96 2.86 16.48
CA TRP A 45 3.42 2.80 16.47
C TRP A 45 3.98 2.91 15.06
N LEU A 46 5.02 3.75 14.90
CA LEU A 46 5.78 3.87 13.67
C LEU A 46 7.26 3.54 13.94
N GLY A 47 7.72 2.43 13.36
CA GLY A 47 9.06 1.94 13.60
C GLY A 47 10.16 2.90 13.15
N ALA A 48 11.22 3.03 13.95
CA ALA A 48 12.34 3.92 13.66
C ALA A 48 13.02 3.64 12.31
N THR A 49 13.04 2.37 11.86
CA THR A 49 13.54 2.02 10.53
C THR A 49 12.61 2.49 9.42
N PHE A 50 11.28 2.42 9.62
CA PHE A 50 10.31 2.97 8.69
C PHE A 50 10.51 4.49 8.58
N ALA A 51 10.47 5.18 9.73
CA ALA A 51 10.61 6.64 9.78
C ALA A 51 11.90 7.12 9.11
N ARG A 52 13.04 6.45 9.36
CA ARG A 52 14.33 6.82 8.78
C ARG A 52 14.41 6.62 7.27
N ARG A 53 13.88 5.52 6.75
CA ARG A 53 14.09 5.09 5.35
C ARG A 53 12.96 5.52 4.42
N PHE A 54 11.72 5.48 4.90
CA PHE A 54 10.53 5.57 4.07
C PHE A 54 9.78 6.90 4.23
N ALA A 55 9.84 7.58 5.38
CA ALA A 55 9.10 8.82 5.58
C ALA A 55 9.55 9.96 4.63
N VAL A 56 10.79 9.92 4.14
CA VAL A 56 11.31 10.90 3.16
C VAL A 56 10.79 10.67 1.74
N LYS A 57 10.09 9.56 1.49
CA LYS A 57 9.69 9.16 0.14
C LYS A 57 8.55 10.02 -0.36
N VAL A 58 8.67 10.41 -1.64
CA VAL A 58 7.62 11.06 -2.42
C VAL A 58 7.34 10.16 -3.61
N GLU A 59 6.09 9.74 -3.77
CA GLU A 59 5.64 8.85 -4.83
C GLU A 59 4.67 9.58 -5.76
N ALA A 60 4.73 9.30 -7.06
CA ALA A 60 3.66 9.73 -7.95
C ALA A 60 2.40 8.91 -7.65
N ALA A 61 1.26 9.58 -7.52
CA ALA A 61 -0.03 8.90 -7.44
C ALA A 61 -0.31 8.18 -8.76
N ASP A 62 -0.53 6.88 -8.68
CA ASP A 62 -1.01 6.02 -9.75
C ASP A 62 -2.12 5.09 -9.25
N ASP A 63 -2.95 4.65 -10.18
CA ASP A 63 -4.16 3.89 -9.87
C ASP A 63 -3.90 2.39 -10.07
N THR A 64 -3.01 1.85 -9.25
CA THR A 64 -2.55 0.46 -9.38
C THR A 64 -3.06 -0.37 -8.20
N SER A 65 -3.84 -1.42 -8.49
CA SER A 65 -4.39 -2.29 -7.43
C SER A 65 -3.38 -3.34 -6.98
N LEU A 66 -3.26 -3.57 -5.67
CA LEU A 66 -2.52 -4.70 -5.10
C LEU A 66 -3.40 -5.95 -5.00
N GLN A 67 -2.83 -7.10 -5.33
CA GLN A 67 -3.37 -8.43 -5.08
C GLN A 67 -2.90 -8.94 -3.71
N THR A 68 -3.73 -9.76 -3.06
CA THR A 68 -3.39 -10.39 -1.78
C THR A 68 -2.98 -11.85 -1.98
N HIS A 69 -1.84 -12.21 -1.42
CA HIS A 69 -1.32 -13.58 -1.37
C HIS A 69 -1.20 -14.03 0.08
N VAL A 70 -1.48 -15.29 0.36
CA VAL A 70 -1.35 -15.87 1.71
C VAL A 70 -0.21 -16.88 1.70
N LEU A 71 0.75 -16.73 2.61
CA LEU A 71 1.82 -17.70 2.77
C LEU A 71 1.25 -19.01 3.32
N ASN A 72 1.35 -20.08 2.54
CA ASN A 72 0.94 -21.41 2.99
C ASN A 72 2.00 -22.07 3.89
N ASN A 73 3.28 -21.75 3.66
CA ASN A 73 4.42 -22.24 4.42
C ASN A 73 5.26 -21.06 4.93
N PRO A 74 6.08 -21.25 5.99
CA PRO A 74 7.02 -20.23 6.39
C PRO A 74 8.01 -19.90 5.28
N SER A 75 8.11 -18.62 4.91
CA SER A 75 8.97 -18.14 3.83
C SER A 75 9.69 -16.85 4.23
N ASN A 76 10.95 -16.69 3.83
CA ASN A 76 11.68 -15.45 4.03
C ASN A 76 11.44 -14.47 2.88
N SER A 77 11.81 -13.20 3.11
CA SER A 77 11.64 -12.09 2.15
C SER A 77 12.26 -12.38 0.78
N GLY A 78 13.41 -13.06 0.72
CA GLY A 78 14.07 -13.42 -0.53
C GLY A 78 13.34 -14.50 -1.33
N GLN A 79 12.77 -15.50 -0.66
CA GLN A 79 11.95 -16.54 -1.29
C GLN A 79 10.67 -15.94 -1.89
N ILE A 80 9.99 -15.09 -1.12
CA ILE A 80 8.77 -14.40 -1.57
C ILE A 80 9.06 -13.53 -2.79
N LEU A 81 10.17 -12.77 -2.78
CA LEU A 81 10.61 -11.98 -3.93
C LEU A 81 10.96 -12.85 -5.14
N GLY A 82 11.59 -14.01 -4.93
CA GLY A 82 11.89 -14.96 -5.99
C GLY A 82 10.63 -15.49 -6.70
N GLU A 83 9.54 -15.68 -5.95
CA GLU A 83 8.26 -16.14 -6.51
C GLU A 83 7.47 -15.02 -7.20
N LEU A 84 7.43 -13.82 -6.61
CA LEU A 84 6.65 -12.70 -7.12
C LEU A 84 7.36 -11.95 -8.26
N GLY A 85 8.69 -11.92 -8.26
CA GLY A 85 9.51 -11.24 -9.25
C GLY A 85 9.22 -9.73 -9.31
N ALA A 86 9.14 -9.18 -10.53
CA ALA A 86 8.93 -7.74 -10.75
C ALA A 86 7.60 -7.21 -10.19
N ARG A 87 6.63 -8.10 -9.95
CA ARG A 87 5.33 -7.74 -9.39
C ARG A 87 5.36 -7.46 -7.89
N ALA A 88 6.41 -7.91 -7.20
CA ALA A 88 6.49 -7.84 -5.74
C ALA A 88 6.49 -6.39 -5.21
N GLU A 89 7.06 -5.47 -5.97
CA GLU A 89 7.20 -4.07 -5.57
C GLU A 89 5.82 -3.40 -5.50
N SER A 90 5.59 -2.68 -4.42
CA SER A 90 4.39 -1.92 -4.10
C SER A 90 4.81 -0.51 -3.65
N LYS A 91 3.84 0.40 -3.54
CA LYS A 91 4.08 1.79 -3.11
C LYS A 91 3.53 2.07 -1.72
N LEU A 92 4.10 3.05 -1.04
CA LEU A 92 3.55 3.56 0.23
C LEU A 92 2.14 4.14 0.04
N ALA A 93 1.86 4.72 -1.12
CA ALA A 93 0.52 5.17 -1.49
C ALA A 93 -0.51 4.02 -1.50
N ASP A 94 -0.15 2.86 -2.05
CA ASP A 94 -1.03 1.68 -2.07
C ASP A 94 -1.32 1.18 -0.64
N ILE A 95 -0.27 1.12 0.19
CA ILE A 95 -0.37 0.74 1.60
C ILE A 95 -1.30 1.70 2.33
N TRP A 96 -1.13 3.01 2.12
CA TRP A 96 -1.97 4.02 2.73
C TRP A 96 -3.44 3.87 2.34
N CYS A 97 -3.73 3.60 1.07
CA CYS A 97 -5.08 3.33 0.61
C CYS A 97 -5.71 2.12 1.33
N LEU A 98 -4.97 1.02 1.46
CA LEU A 98 -5.43 -0.15 2.21
C LEU A 98 -5.66 0.17 3.70
N LEU A 99 -4.75 0.90 4.33
CA LEU A 99 -4.88 1.33 5.72
C LEU A 99 -6.10 2.24 5.91
N ARG A 100 -6.39 3.16 4.97
CA ARG A 100 -7.56 4.03 5.01
C ARG A 100 -8.89 3.28 4.93
N LEU A 101 -8.94 2.19 4.17
CA LEU A 101 -10.11 1.32 4.08
C LEU A 101 -10.33 0.50 5.36
N GLN A 102 -9.30 0.38 6.20
CA GLN A 102 -9.33 -0.35 7.46
C GLN A 102 -8.75 0.49 8.61
N ALA A 103 -9.11 1.77 8.65
CA ALA A 103 -8.48 2.79 9.49
C ALA A 103 -8.56 2.49 11.00
N ASN A 104 -9.59 1.76 11.42
CA ASN A 104 -9.84 1.37 12.82
C ASN A 104 -9.72 -0.15 13.04
N GLY A 105 -9.04 -0.86 12.14
CA GLY A 105 -8.89 -2.31 12.25
C GLY A 105 -10.15 -3.08 11.89
N GLU A 106 -11.10 -2.45 11.19
CA GLU A 106 -12.23 -3.15 10.58
C GLU A 106 -11.77 -4.24 9.60
N SER A 107 -12.64 -5.21 9.36
CA SER A 107 -12.38 -6.34 8.47
C SER A 107 -12.18 -5.88 7.02
N GLY A 108 -11.24 -6.51 6.31
CA GLY A 108 -11.02 -6.29 4.88
C GLY A 108 -9.84 -7.08 4.32
N ALA A 109 -9.16 -6.48 3.32
CA ALA A 109 -8.01 -7.06 2.64
C ALA A 109 -6.77 -7.18 3.54
N LEU A 110 -6.52 -6.23 4.45
CA LEU A 110 -5.50 -6.37 5.50
C LEU A 110 -6.02 -7.31 6.57
N GLN A 111 -5.17 -8.21 7.07
CA GLN A 111 -5.52 -8.96 8.27
C GLN A 111 -5.40 -8.08 9.51
N THR A 112 -6.30 -8.29 10.46
CA THR A 112 -6.36 -7.56 11.72
C THR A 112 -6.25 -8.49 12.94
N SER A 113 -5.92 -9.77 12.72
CA SER A 113 -5.74 -10.82 13.74
C SER A 113 -4.33 -10.89 14.30
N SER A 114 -3.67 -9.73 14.49
CA SER A 114 -2.32 -9.63 15.08
C SER A 114 -1.22 -10.43 14.38
N ALA A 115 -1.39 -10.72 13.09
CA ALA A 115 -0.30 -11.19 12.23
C ALA A 115 0.01 -10.14 11.16
N PRO A 116 1.27 -10.08 10.68
CA PRO A 116 1.70 -9.01 9.80
C PRO A 116 1.06 -9.10 8.41
N ASN A 117 0.98 -7.94 7.78
CA ASN A 117 0.71 -7.74 6.36
C ASN A 117 1.99 -7.21 5.72
N LEU A 118 2.51 -7.87 4.69
CA LEU A 118 3.82 -7.58 4.12
C LEU A 118 3.71 -6.88 2.76
N PHE A 119 4.57 -5.88 2.59
CA PHE A 119 4.72 -5.09 1.38
C PHE A 119 6.20 -4.97 1.07
N PHE A 120 6.57 -5.08 -0.21
CA PHE A 120 7.93 -4.77 -0.65
C PHE A 120 7.95 -3.39 -1.28
N VAL A 121 8.74 -2.50 -0.72
CA VAL A 121 8.72 -1.08 -1.07
C VAL A 121 10.15 -0.59 -1.18
N ARG A 122 10.46 0.18 -2.22
CA ARG A 122 11.74 0.91 -2.27
C ARG A 122 11.73 2.06 -1.28
N ASP A 123 12.80 2.24 -0.54
CA ASP A 123 12.94 3.39 0.35
C ASP A 123 13.30 4.68 -0.40
N GLY A 124 13.61 5.75 0.35
CA GLY A 124 14.02 7.04 -0.22
C GLY A 124 15.37 7.01 -0.97
N ALA A 125 16.20 5.99 -0.75
CA ALA A 125 17.45 5.77 -1.48
C ALA A 125 17.29 4.84 -2.70
N GLY A 126 16.09 4.25 -2.88
CA GLY A 126 15.80 3.30 -3.95
C GLY A 126 16.05 1.83 -3.59
N ASP A 127 16.49 1.57 -2.36
CA ASP A 127 16.76 0.21 -1.88
C ASP A 127 15.47 -0.50 -1.48
N LEU A 128 15.29 -1.74 -1.95
CA LEU A 128 14.12 -2.53 -1.61
C LEU A 128 14.15 -2.94 -0.12
N GLY A 129 13.05 -2.67 0.57
CA GLY A 129 12.81 -3.12 1.95
C GLY A 129 11.47 -3.82 2.07
N VAL A 130 11.26 -4.41 3.24
CA VAL A 130 9.96 -4.93 3.67
C VAL A 130 9.33 -3.89 4.59
N VAL A 131 8.11 -3.47 4.29
CA VAL A 131 7.22 -2.75 5.20
C VAL A 131 6.20 -3.75 5.71
N ASP A 132 6.03 -3.81 7.03
CA ASP A 132 5.05 -4.68 7.67
C ASP A 132 4.04 -3.86 8.46
N ALA A 133 2.77 -4.22 8.35
CA ALA A 133 1.67 -3.58 9.08
C ALA A 133 0.89 -4.62 9.90
N LEU A 134 0.78 -4.38 11.20
CA LEU A 134 0.12 -5.23 12.18
C LEU A 134 -1.00 -4.43 12.86
N TRP A 135 -2.18 -5.02 13.05
CA TRP A 135 -3.18 -4.44 13.94
C TRP A 135 -2.93 -4.85 15.40
N GLY A 136 -2.60 -3.88 16.25
CA GLY A 136 -2.29 -4.06 17.68
C GLY A 136 -3.49 -3.87 18.62
N GLY A 137 -4.69 -3.66 18.09
CA GLY A 137 -5.92 -3.43 18.86
C GLY A 137 -6.24 -1.96 19.10
N ALA A 138 -5.24 -1.12 19.40
CA ALA A 138 -5.41 0.34 19.53
C ALA A 138 -5.18 1.09 18.20
N GLY A 139 -4.39 0.50 17.31
CA GLY A 139 -3.98 1.09 16.03
C GLY A 139 -3.14 0.11 15.22
N TRP A 140 -2.76 0.55 14.03
CA TRP A 140 -1.76 -0.09 13.20
C TRP A 140 -0.37 0.19 13.74
N GLU A 141 0.43 -0.86 13.83
CA GLU A 141 1.87 -0.81 14.09
C GLU A 141 2.58 -1.03 12.76
N ILE A 142 3.44 -0.09 12.37
CA ILE A 142 4.08 -0.08 11.05
C ILE A 142 5.58 -0.21 11.23
N GLY A 143 6.10 -1.37 10.86
CA GLY A 143 7.52 -1.71 10.86
C GLY A 143 8.16 -1.56 9.49
N ALA A 144 9.49 -1.58 9.49
CA ALA A 144 10.24 -1.79 8.26
C ALA A 144 11.57 -2.48 8.52
N SER A 145 12.03 -3.22 7.52
CA SER A 145 13.26 -4.00 7.59
C SER A 145 13.91 -4.17 6.21
N GLN A 146 15.18 -4.62 6.17
CA GLN A 146 15.89 -4.87 4.92
C GLN A 146 15.49 -6.22 4.33
N VAL A 147 15.45 -6.31 3.00
CA VAL A 147 15.40 -7.59 2.30
C VAL A 147 16.73 -8.32 2.55
N GLY A 148 16.70 -9.45 3.26
CA GLY A 148 17.92 -10.16 3.65
C GLY A 148 17.65 -11.35 4.56
N ASN A 149 18.67 -11.79 5.30
CA ASN A 149 18.67 -12.98 6.15
C ASN A 149 17.82 -12.79 7.42
N GLN A 150 16.55 -12.48 7.21
CA GLN A 150 15.55 -12.34 8.24
C GLN A 150 14.96 -13.70 8.57
N ARG A 151 14.45 -13.82 9.79
CA ARG A 151 13.61 -14.94 10.19
C ARG A 151 12.46 -15.10 9.18
N ALA A 152 12.11 -16.34 8.85
CA ALA A 152 10.97 -16.63 7.99
C ALA A 152 9.68 -16.06 8.61
N TRP A 153 8.84 -15.49 7.75
CA TRP A 153 7.48 -15.11 8.08
C TRP A 153 6.64 -16.37 8.26
N THR A 154 5.68 -16.36 9.17
CA THR A 154 4.88 -17.55 9.48
C THR A 154 3.82 -17.80 8.40
N SER A 155 3.34 -19.05 8.32
CA SER A 155 2.13 -19.38 7.54
C SER A 155 0.96 -18.49 7.97
N GLY A 156 0.08 -18.16 7.02
CA GLY A 156 -1.04 -17.24 7.20
C GLY A 156 -0.70 -15.76 7.04
N THR A 157 0.58 -15.40 6.95
CA THR A 157 1.00 -14.01 6.65
C THR A 157 0.47 -13.58 5.29
N ARG A 158 -0.12 -12.38 5.21
CA ARG A 158 -0.57 -11.79 3.95
C ARG A 158 0.56 -11.01 3.29
N VAL A 159 0.75 -11.18 1.99
CA VAL A 159 1.70 -10.46 1.15
C VAL A 159 0.92 -9.75 0.07
N PHE A 160 1.28 -8.50 -0.22
CA PHE A 160 0.62 -7.69 -1.24
C PHE A 160 1.60 -7.30 -2.35
N SER A 161 1.13 -7.40 -3.60
CA SER A 161 1.93 -7.17 -4.82
C SER A 161 1.04 -6.89 -6.02
N HIS A 162 1.57 -6.35 -7.12
CA HIS A 162 0.80 -6.07 -8.35
C HIS A 162 0.48 -7.32 -9.19
#